data_AF-A0A7L4QJR9-F1
#
_entry.id   AF-A0A7L4QJR9-F1
#
_cell.length_a   1.000
_cell.length_b   1.000
_cell.length_c   1.000
_cell.angle_alpha   90.00
_cell.angle_beta   90.00
_cell.angle_gamma   90.00
#
_symmetry.space_group_name_H-M   'P 1'
#
loop_
_entity.id
_entity.type
_entity.pdbx_description
1 polymer ?
#
loop_
_entity_poly.entity_id
_entity_poly.type
_entity_poly.pdbx_seq_one_letter_code
_entity_poly.pdbx_strand_id
1 'polypeptide(L)'
;MNRLGVIIVLSLFFLSILGPSFTEAATYDVIVVRGDILIDYTVAQAYSQKEKIPILITDPKTLSGSSKKELMGFYDEGARNVLIIGGTTDAISENIELDISNIGFEVTRIWDWDRAGTAARVAIDLWKSSRESVIINGNIEESYLIASKFAMKRGIPILITNENSLPASTEDALEKINARKVYVVGPMISENVVASFASKGISVERLGKDINISEVIDLEEEGLNLKIDIISMFAGLIVGAMSLFLILRLKKDNSVPVFVLTEDERKLVQALKNGEDRQEKLPEATNFSRPKVTRLVMDLESKGIIFREKKGKTYKIKLDKPIKDTR
;
A
#
# COMPACT_ATOMS: atom_id res chain seq x y z
N MET A 1 -34.16 3.87 -2.85
CA MET A 1 -33.03 3.50 -3.73
C MET A 1 -33.12 1.98 -3.93
N ASN A 2 -33.44 1.49 -5.14
CA ASN A 2 -33.49 0.04 -5.34
C ASN A 2 -32.08 -0.53 -5.16
N ARG A 3 -31.96 -1.64 -4.40
CA ARG A 3 -30.68 -2.29 -4.04
C ARG A 3 -29.76 -2.48 -5.26
N LEU A 4 -30.36 -2.71 -6.43
CA LEU A 4 -29.65 -2.88 -7.70
C LEU A 4 -28.80 -1.66 -8.11
N GLY A 5 -29.30 -0.43 -7.88
CA GLY A 5 -28.56 0.78 -8.25
C GLY A 5 -27.34 1.05 -7.38
N VAL A 6 -27.39 0.65 -6.12
CA VAL A 6 -26.25 0.77 -5.18
C VAL A 6 -25.15 -0.24 -5.53
N ILE A 7 -25.55 -1.47 -5.88
CA ILE A 7 -24.64 -2.55 -6.26
C ILE A 7 -23.89 -2.22 -7.56
N ILE A 8 -24.58 -1.64 -8.55
CA ILE A 8 -23.97 -1.26 -9.83
C ILE A 8 -22.92 -0.16 -9.64
N VAL A 9 -23.22 0.88 -8.86
CA VAL A 9 -22.28 1.97 -8.58
C VAL A 9 -21.06 1.46 -7.80
N LEU A 10 -21.25 0.59 -6.81
CA LEU A 10 -20.12 -0.05 -6.11
C LEU A 10 -19.28 -0.93 -7.07
N SER A 11 -19.92 -1.71 -7.94
CA SER A 11 -19.20 -2.63 -8.84
C SER A 11 -18.33 -1.90 -9.87
N LEU A 12 -18.79 -0.76 -10.37
CA LEU A 12 -18.04 0.06 -11.33
C LEU A 12 -16.83 0.75 -10.67
N PHE A 13 -16.94 1.08 -9.37
CA PHE A 13 -15.83 1.65 -8.59
C PHE A 13 -14.72 0.63 -8.32
N PHE A 14 -15.08 -0.65 -8.15
CA PHE A 14 -14.12 -1.75 -7.97
C PHE A 14 -13.45 -2.17 -9.29
N LEU A 15 -14.16 -2.10 -10.42
CA LEU A 15 -13.61 -2.49 -11.72
C LEU A 15 -12.47 -1.58 -12.21
N SER A 16 -12.43 -0.31 -11.78
CA SER A 16 -11.35 0.62 -12.12
C SER A 16 -10.05 0.41 -11.33
N ILE A 17 -10.05 -0.44 -10.30
CA ILE A 17 -8.88 -0.70 -9.44
C ILE A 17 -8.16 -2.00 -9.86
N LEU A 18 -8.85 -2.91 -10.55
CA LEU A 18 -8.30 -4.20 -11.00
C LEU A 18 -7.71 -4.09 -12.41
N GLY A 19 -6.57 -3.41 -12.54
CA GLY A 19 -5.66 -3.66 -13.66
C GLY A 19 -4.96 -5.02 -13.45
N PRO A 20 -4.76 -5.86 -14.48
CA PRO A 20 -4.05 -7.11 -14.32
C PRO A 20 -2.55 -6.83 -14.34
N SER A 21 -1.97 -6.61 -13.17
CA SER A 21 -0.53 -6.72 -12.96
C SER A 21 -0.31 -7.94 -12.08
N PHE A 22 -0.24 -9.13 -12.68
CA PHE A 22 0.36 -10.28 -12.01
C PHE A 22 1.88 -10.07 -12.02
N THR A 23 2.36 -9.22 -11.12
CA THR A 23 3.75 -9.28 -10.68
C THR A 23 3.86 -10.56 -9.84
N GLU A 24 4.75 -11.47 -10.23
CA GLU A 24 5.12 -12.61 -9.38
C GLU A 24 5.47 -12.04 -7.99
N ALA A 25 4.80 -12.51 -6.94
CA ALA A 25 4.98 -11.94 -5.62
C ALA A 25 6.46 -12.02 -5.22
N ALA A 26 7.00 -10.91 -4.71
CA ALA A 26 8.38 -10.87 -4.23
C ALA A 26 8.60 -12.02 -3.24
N THR A 27 9.76 -12.67 -3.31
CA THR A 27 10.06 -13.84 -2.48
C THR A 27 10.21 -13.47 -1.00
N TYR A 28 10.60 -12.23 -0.71
CA TYR A 28 10.80 -11.70 0.63
C TYR A 28 10.04 -10.38 0.78
N ASP A 29 9.64 -10.06 2.01
CA ASP A 29 8.86 -8.87 2.33
C ASP A 29 9.72 -7.77 2.96
N VAL A 30 10.82 -8.13 3.62
CA VAL A 30 11.76 -7.19 4.23
C VAL A 30 13.18 -7.74 4.08
N ILE A 31 14.14 -6.88 3.74
CA ILE A 31 15.58 -7.20 3.77
C ILE A 31 16.18 -6.55 5.02
N VAL A 32 16.94 -7.30 5.80
CA VAL A 32 17.66 -6.80 6.98
C VAL A 32 19.16 -6.80 6.70
N VAL A 33 19.79 -5.66 6.90
CA VAL A 33 21.23 -5.47 6.79
C VAL A 33 21.79 -4.73 8.01
N ARG A 34 23.09 -4.84 8.23
CA ARG A 34 23.80 -4.09 9.27
C ARG A 34 23.90 -2.60 8.92
N GLY A 35 23.98 -1.75 9.94
CA GLY A 35 24.00 -0.28 9.79
C GLY A 35 25.32 0.42 10.03
N ASP A 36 26.33 -0.29 10.53
CA ASP A 36 27.63 0.29 10.89
C ASP A 36 28.61 0.36 9.71
N ILE A 37 28.40 -0.45 8.66
CA ILE A 37 29.12 -0.37 7.38
C ILE A 37 28.15 -0.47 6.21
N LEU A 38 28.47 0.22 5.11
CA LEU A 38 27.54 0.40 3.99
C LEU A 38 27.56 -0.70 2.93
N ILE A 39 28.54 -1.62 2.96
CA ILE A 39 28.75 -2.55 1.84
C ILE A 39 27.57 -3.53 1.66
N ASP A 40 27.05 -4.11 2.74
CA ASP A 40 25.93 -5.06 2.66
C ASP A 40 24.64 -4.34 2.21
N TYR A 41 24.42 -3.13 2.72
CA TYR A 41 23.35 -2.24 2.26
C TYR A 41 23.48 -1.88 0.77
N THR A 42 24.70 -1.63 0.30
CA THR A 42 24.99 -1.31 -1.12
C THR A 42 24.65 -2.48 -2.03
N VAL A 43 25.07 -3.69 -1.65
CA VAL A 43 24.76 -4.92 -2.40
C VAL A 43 23.26 -5.21 -2.40
N ALA A 44 22.58 -5.00 -1.26
CA ALA A 44 21.15 -5.26 -1.11
C ALA A 44 20.26 -4.28 -1.91
N GLN A 45 20.67 -3.01 -2.03
CA GLN A 45 19.87 -1.94 -2.64
C GLN A 45 19.37 -2.24 -4.05
N ALA A 46 20.24 -2.78 -4.91
CA ALA A 46 19.87 -3.08 -6.29
C ALA A 46 18.74 -4.13 -6.36
N TYR A 47 18.80 -5.15 -5.49
CA TYR A 47 17.76 -6.18 -5.42
C TYR A 47 16.49 -5.66 -4.75
N SER A 48 16.63 -4.89 -3.66
CA SER A 48 15.53 -4.19 -2.99
C SER A 48 14.72 -3.34 -3.97
N GLN A 49 15.36 -2.55 -4.83
CA GLN A 49 14.66 -1.74 -5.83
C GLN A 49 13.98 -2.59 -6.91
N LYS A 50 14.67 -3.62 -7.41
CA LYS A 50 14.13 -4.53 -8.44
C LYS A 50 12.82 -5.19 -7.98
N GLU A 51 12.82 -5.68 -6.75
CA GLU A 51 11.68 -6.43 -6.18
C GLU A 51 10.72 -5.55 -5.36
N LYS A 52 11.04 -4.26 -5.18
CA LYS A 52 10.30 -3.28 -4.35
C LYS A 52 10.17 -3.70 -2.89
N ILE A 53 11.23 -4.26 -2.33
CA ILE A 53 11.29 -4.76 -0.95
C ILE A 53 11.98 -3.71 -0.06
N PRO A 54 11.40 -3.27 1.07
CA PRO A 54 12.06 -2.36 2.00
C PRO A 54 13.32 -2.97 2.63
N ILE A 55 14.29 -2.12 2.94
CA ILE A 55 15.50 -2.50 3.69
C ILE A 55 15.39 -1.92 5.11
N LEU A 56 15.44 -2.80 6.10
CA LEU A 56 15.62 -2.47 7.50
C LEU A 56 17.11 -2.51 7.85
N ILE A 57 17.58 -1.45 8.52
CA ILE A 57 18.94 -1.37 9.04
C ILE A 57 18.94 -1.71 10.54
N THR A 58 19.89 -2.54 10.97
CA THR A 58 20.05 -2.92 12.38
C THR A 58 21.47 -2.74 12.89
N ASP A 59 21.63 -2.62 14.20
CA ASP A 59 22.92 -2.83 14.86
C ASP A 59 23.37 -4.30 14.68
N PRO A 60 24.66 -4.56 14.45
CA PRO A 60 25.20 -5.92 14.24
C PRO A 60 24.94 -6.92 15.36
N LYS A 61 24.81 -6.44 16.61
CA LYS A 61 24.81 -7.32 17.79
C LYS A 61 23.42 -7.47 18.38
N THR A 62 22.63 -6.40 18.33
CA THR A 62 21.33 -6.34 19.00
C THR A 62 20.25 -5.74 18.12
N LEU A 63 19.05 -6.34 18.12
CA LEU A 63 17.90 -5.75 17.45
C LEU A 63 17.37 -4.59 18.29
N SER A 64 17.63 -3.36 17.84
CA SER A 64 17.23 -2.15 18.57
C SER A 64 15.71 -2.10 18.77
N GLY A 65 15.26 -1.42 19.84
CA GLY A 65 13.83 -1.27 20.11
C GLY A 65 13.05 -0.57 18.99
N SER A 66 13.70 0.29 18.20
CA SER A 66 13.13 0.89 16.99
C SER A 66 13.02 -0.12 15.85
N SER A 67 14.10 -0.83 15.52
CA SER A 67 14.12 -1.83 14.45
C SER A 67 13.10 -2.96 14.71
N LYS A 68 12.95 -3.37 15.98
CA LYS A 68 11.94 -4.35 16.38
C LYS A 68 10.52 -3.85 16.15
N LYS A 69 10.21 -2.59 16.49
CA LYS A 69 8.89 -2.00 16.25
C LYS A 69 8.58 -1.89 14.76
N GLU A 70 9.57 -1.54 13.96
CA GLU A 70 9.43 -1.45 12.51
C GLU A 70 9.12 -2.83 11.90
N LEU A 71 9.84 -3.88 12.33
CA LEU A 71 9.52 -5.26 11.95
C LEU A 71 8.11 -5.69 12.38
N MET A 72 7.70 -5.37 13.59
CA MET A 72 6.33 -5.66 14.04
C MET A 72 5.29 -4.92 13.19
N GLY A 73 5.57 -3.69 12.76
CA GLY A 73 4.72 -2.96 11.82
C GLY A 73 4.58 -3.68 10.49
N PHE A 74 5.69 -4.11 9.88
CA PHE A 74 5.64 -4.91 8.65
C PHE A 74 4.85 -6.21 8.86
N TYR A 75 5.03 -6.89 9.99
CA TYR A 75 4.31 -8.11 10.31
C TYR A 75 2.79 -7.89 10.41
N ASP A 76 2.38 -6.82 11.08
CA ASP A 76 0.97 -6.42 11.23
C ASP A 76 0.33 -6.06 9.88
N GLU A 77 1.13 -5.55 8.93
CA GLU A 77 0.73 -5.27 7.55
C GLU A 77 0.71 -6.52 6.64
N GLY A 78 1.19 -7.66 7.14
CA GLY A 78 1.11 -8.96 6.47
C GLY A 78 2.43 -9.55 5.99
N ALA A 79 3.57 -8.89 6.24
CA ALA A 79 4.89 -9.45 5.90
C ALA A 79 5.18 -10.73 6.70
N ARG A 80 5.76 -11.73 6.06
CA ARG A 80 6.08 -13.03 6.68
C ARG A 80 7.51 -13.49 6.40
N ASN A 81 8.12 -13.07 5.30
CA ASN A 81 9.43 -13.55 4.88
C ASN A 81 10.48 -12.46 5.03
N VAL A 82 11.51 -12.70 5.85
CA VAL A 82 12.63 -11.78 6.06
C VAL A 82 13.90 -12.37 5.45
N LEU A 83 14.59 -11.55 4.67
CA LEU A 83 15.92 -11.86 4.15
C LEU A 83 16.98 -11.11 4.96
N ILE A 84 17.88 -11.83 5.63
CA ILE A 84 19.07 -11.26 6.25
C ILE A 84 20.25 -11.38 5.27
N ILE A 85 20.97 -10.29 5.04
CA ILE A 85 22.23 -10.31 4.28
C ILE A 85 23.38 -9.99 5.24
N GLY A 86 24.26 -10.98 5.44
CA GLY A 86 25.42 -10.88 6.32
C GLY A 86 25.62 -12.10 7.21
N GLY A 87 26.87 -12.45 7.48
CA GLY A 87 27.27 -13.58 8.34
C GLY A 87 26.97 -13.36 9.83
N THR A 88 26.98 -14.45 10.60
CA THR A 88 26.59 -14.46 12.03
C THR A 88 27.62 -13.86 12.97
N THR A 89 28.91 -13.95 12.65
CA THR A 89 29.99 -13.50 13.54
C THR A 89 30.29 -12.02 13.38
N ASP A 90 30.51 -11.58 12.15
CA ASP A 90 31.09 -10.26 11.88
C ASP A 90 30.07 -9.24 11.36
N ALA A 91 28.84 -9.65 11.00
CA ALA A 91 27.84 -8.79 10.37
C ALA A 91 26.54 -8.63 11.15
N ILE A 92 25.76 -9.70 11.32
CA ILE A 92 24.47 -9.66 12.03
C ILE A 92 24.39 -10.92 12.90
N SER A 93 24.38 -10.73 14.22
CA SER A 93 24.39 -11.81 15.18
C SER A 93 23.24 -12.80 14.97
N GLU A 94 23.47 -14.06 15.34
CA GLU A 94 22.42 -15.09 15.32
C GLU A 94 21.25 -14.73 16.25
N ASN A 95 21.51 -14.02 17.35
CA ASN A 95 20.47 -13.55 18.27
C ASN A 95 19.44 -12.65 17.56
N ILE A 96 19.87 -11.82 16.60
CA ILE A 96 18.94 -10.98 15.83
C ILE A 96 18.02 -11.84 14.97
N GLU A 97 18.53 -12.89 14.34
CA GLU A 97 17.73 -13.84 13.55
C GLU A 97 16.72 -14.58 14.43
N LEU A 98 17.12 -14.99 15.64
CA LEU A 98 16.21 -15.58 16.62
C LEU A 98 15.15 -14.57 17.06
N ASP A 99 15.51 -13.32 17.33
CA ASP A 99 14.57 -12.26 17.70
C ASP A 99 13.54 -11.99 16.60
N ILE A 100 13.98 -11.96 15.33
CA ILE A 100 13.09 -11.80 14.16
C ILE A 100 12.15 -13.01 14.03
N SER A 101 12.68 -14.23 14.18
CA SER A 101 11.89 -15.46 14.15
C SER A 101 10.86 -15.51 15.27
N ASN A 102 11.21 -15.03 16.47
CA ASN A 102 10.32 -14.95 17.63
C ASN A 102 9.15 -13.97 17.45
N ILE A 103 9.26 -13.00 16.53
CA ILE A 103 8.13 -12.14 16.14
C ILE A 103 7.12 -12.94 15.27
N GLY A 104 7.60 -13.98 14.57
CA GLY A 104 6.78 -14.86 13.72
C GLY A 104 7.17 -14.87 12.25
N PHE A 105 8.31 -14.25 11.88
CA PHE A 105 8.83 -14.26 10.51
C PHE A 105 9.52 -15.58 10.16
N GLU A 106 9.40 -15.99 8.90
CA GLU A 106 10.29 -16.97 8.28
C GLU A 106 11.57 -16.25 7.82
N VAL A 107 12.72 -16.64 8.38
CA VAL A 107 13.99 -15.96 8.13
C VAL A 107 14.85 -16.78 7.18
N THR A 108 15.32 -16.14 6.11
CA THR A 108 16.38 -16.67 5.25
C THR A 108 17.62 -15.80 5.40
N ARG A 109 18.80 -16.41 5.52
CA ARG A 109 20.07 -15.68 5.59
C ARG A 109 20.96 -16.00 4.40
N ILE A 110 21.45 -14.95 3.74
CA ILE A 110 22.47 -15.05 2.69
C ILE A 110 23.78 -14.45 3.21
N TRP A 111 24.85 -15.23 3.15
CA TRP A 111 26.17 -14.84 3.63
C TRP A 111 27.26 -15.74 3.06
N ASP A 112 28.51 -15.30 3.20
CA ASP A 112 29.72 -16.09 3.00
C ASP A 112 30.84 -15.56 3.93
N TRP A 113 32.03 -16.16 3.88
CA TRP A 113 33.16 -15.85 4.77
C TRP A 113 33.66 -14.41 4.70
N ASP A 114 33.48 -13.75 3.56
CA ASP A 114 33.86 -12.35 3.37
C ASP A 114 32.78 -11.57 2.61
N ARG A 115 33.04 -10.26 2.46
CA ARG A 115 32.14 -9.33 1.77
C ARG A 115 31.94 -9.73 0.30
N ALA A 116 33.00 -10.18 -0.37
CA ALA A 116 32.95 -10.55 -1.78
C ALA A 116 32.14 -11.83 -1.99
N GLY A 117 32.32 -12.84 -1.13
CA GLY A 117 31.51 -14.05 -1.10
C GLY A 117 30.05 -13.74 -0.80
N THR A 118 29.75 -12.87 0.17
CA THR A 118 28.37 -12.48 0.47
C THR A 118 27.70 -11.83 -0.74
N ALA A 119 28.39 -10.89 -1.43
CA ALA A 119 27.90 -10.29 -2.66
C ALA A 119 27.71 -11.31 -3.79
N ALA A 120 28.64 -12.27 -3.92
CA ALA A 120 28.55 -13.37 -4.87
C ALA A 120 27.31 -14.25 -4.60
N ARG A 121 27.07 -14.62 -3.34
CA ARG A 121 25.87 -15.37 -2.94
C ARG A 121 24.58 -14.60 -3.21
N VAL A 122 24.55 -13.30 -2.92
CA VAL A 122 23.41 -12.45 -3.28
C VAL A 122 23.16 -12.49 -4.79
N ALA A 123 24.19 -12.35 -5.63
CA ALA A 123 24.05 -12.42 -7.08
C ALA A 123 23.53 -13.80 -7.55
N ILE A 124 24.11 -14.89 -7.05
CA ILE A 124 23.75 -16.25 -7.47
C ILE A 124 22.32 -16.59 -7.02
N ASP A 125 22.01 -16.38 -5.75
CA ASP A 125 20.79 -16.91 -5.13
C ASP A 125 19.56 -16.04 -5.44
N LEU A 126 19.74 -14.71 -5.47
CA LEU A 126 18.63 -13.76 -5.66
C LEU A 126 18.43 -13.37 -7.12
N TRP A 127 19.51 -13.12 -7.86
CA TRP A 127 19.40 -12.69 -9.25
C TRP A 127 19.25 -13.86 -10.21
N LYS A 128 19.85 -15.02 -9.87
CA LYS A 128 19.87 -16.28 -10.64
C LYS A 128 20.59 -16.18 -11.99
N SER A 129 20.31 -15.13 -12.77
CA SER A 129 20.93 -14.82 -14.05
C SER A 129 20.93 -13.31 -14.28
N SER A 130 22.07 -12.76 -14.67
CA SER A 130 22.21 -11.37 -15.12
C SER A 130 23.36 -11.26 -16.11
N ARG A 131 23.09 -10.79 -17.33
CA ARG A 131 24.13 -10.58 -18.35
C ARG A 131 25.08 -9.42 -18.03
N GLU A 132 24.68 -8.58 -17.09
CA GLU A 132 25.39 -7.36 -16.69
C GLU A 132 25.59 -7.37 -15.17
N SER A 133 26.71 -6.82 -14.69
CA SER A 133 26.97 -6.64 -13.25
C SER A 133 27.79 -5.38 -13.02
N VAL A 134 27.61 -4.75 -11.86
CA VAL A 134 28.53 -3.73 -11.36
C VAL A 134 29.66 -4.41 -10.57
N ILE A 135 30.88 -3.90 -10.71
CA ILE A 135 32.06 -4.31 -9.95
C ILE A 135 32.58 -3.10 -9.18
N ILE A 136 32.74 -3.23 -7.86
CA ILE A 136 33.33 -2.22 -6.97
C ILE A 136 34.50 -2.78 -6.18
N ASN A 137 35.42 -1.92 -5.75
CA ASN A 137 36.40 -2.29 -4.74
C ASN A 137 35.76 -2.24 -3.35
N GLY A 138 35.75 -3.36 -2.63
CA GLY A 138 35.11 -3.50 -1.31
C GLY A 138 35.80 -2.75 -0.17
N ASN A 139 36.87 -2.00 -0.48
CA ASN A 139 37.61 -1.15 0.45
C ASN A 139 37.47 0.36 0.13
N ILE A 140 36.71 0.74 -0.91
CA ILE A 140 36.57 2.13 -1.38
C ILE A 140 35.10 2.56 -1.27
N GLU A 141 34.73 3.07 -0.10
CA GLU A 141 33.35 3.43 0.23
C GLU A 141 32.79 4.56 -0.63
N GLU A 142 33.66 5.45 -1.13
CA GLU A 142 33.29 6.57 -2.00
C GLU A 142 32.60 6.11 -3.30
N SER A 143 32.85 4.85 -3.70
CA SER A 143 32.28 4.25 -4.90
C SER A 143 30.89 3.66 -4.67
N TYR A 144 30.50 3.40 -3.43
CA TYR A 144 29.31 2.60 -3.11
C TYR A 144 28.02 3.29 -3.53
N LEU A 145 27.90 4.60 -3.27
CA LEU A 145 26.70 5.35 -3.60
C LEU A 145 26.47 5.40 -5.12
N ILE A 146 27.55 5.64 -5.88
CA ILE A 146 27.50 5.73 -7.35
C ILE A 146 27.17 4.36 -7.93
N ALA A 147 27.84 3.32 -7.44
CA ALA A 147 27.59 1.94 -7.84
C ALA A 147 26.16 1.49 -7.53
N SER A 148 25.67 1.79 -6.33
CA SER A 148 24.29 1.50 -5.91
C SER A 148 23.30 2.14 -6.87
N LYS A 149 23.40 3.46 -7.10
CA LYS A 149 22.49 4.18 -7.99
C LYS A 149 22.51 3.62 -9.41
N PHE A 150 23.70 3.33 -9.94
CA PHE A 150 23.84 2.76 -11.28
C PHE A 150 23.23 1.36 -11.38
N ALA A 151 23.51 0.49 -10.39
CA ALA A 151 23.00 -0.87 -10.32
C ALA A 151 21.47 -0.90 -10.19
N MET A 152 20.90 -0.03 -9.34
CA MET A 152 19.45 0.15 -9.20
C MET A 152 18.81 0.58 -10.52
N LYS A 153 19.35 1.61 -11.21
CA LYS A 153 18.81 2.12 -12.49
C LYS A 153 18.87 1.07 -13.59
N ARG A 154 19.92 0.24 -13.61
CA ARG A 154 20.09 -0.83 -14.60
C ARG A 154 19.35 -2.12 -14.24
N GLY A 155 18.96 -2.28 -12.98
CA GLY A 155 18.42 -3.53 -12.46
C GLY A 155 19.42 -4.68 -12.60
N ILE A 156 20.64 -4.51 -12.07
CA ILE A 156 21.74 -5.50 -12.17
C ILE A 156 22.45 -5.69 -10.81
N PRO A 157 23.04 -6.87 -10.53
CA PRO A 157 23.73 -7.13 -9.28
C PRO A 157 25.02 -6.30 -9.12
N ILE A 158 25.44 -6.13 -7.86
CA ILE A 158 26.74 -5.57 -7.49
C ILE A 158 27.61 -6.72 -6.96
N LEU A 159 28.80 -6.86 -7.51
CA LEU A 159 29.84 -7.76 -7.03
C LEU A 159 31.07 -6.97 -6.60
N ILE A 160 31.92 -7.61 -5.79
CA ILE A 160 33.02 -6.94 -5.10
C ILE A 160 34.37 -7.51 -5.57
N THR A 161 35.33 -6.63 -5.77
CA THR A 161 36.73 -6.99 -6.01
C THR A 161 37.64 -6.34 -4.98
N ASN A 162 38.92 -6.72 -4.99
CA ASN A 162 40.00 -5.94 -4.37
C ASN A 162 40.73 -5.14 -5.46
N GLU A 163 41.65 -4.27 -5.02
CA GLU A 163 42.42 -3.41 -5.93
C GLU A 163 43.24 -4.22 -6.94
N ASN A 164 43.98 -5.22 -6.45
CA ASN A 164 44.96 -5.96 -7.23
C ASN A 164 44.59 -7.42 -7.49
N SER A 165 43.42 -7.86 -7.03
CA SER A 165 42.97 -9.24 -7.19
C SER A 165 41.46 -9.32 -7.35
N LEU A 166 41.04 -10.18 -8.28
CA LEU A 166 39.65 -10.59 -8.43
C LEU A 166 39.39 -11.79 -7.49
N PRO A 167 38.49 -11.68 -6.50
CA PRO A 167 38.13 -12.80 -5.65
C PRO A 167 37.52 -13.95 -6.45
N ALA A 168 37.85 -15.20 -6.08
CA ALA A 168 37.33 -16.39 -6.73
C ALA A 168 35.79 -16.50 -6.60
N SER A 169 35.21 -16.01 -5.51
CA SER A 169 33.77 -15.94 -5.31
C SER A 169 33.08 -15.02 -6.33
N THR A 170 33.69 -13.86 -6.62
CA THR A 170 33.20 -12.93 -7.64
C THR A 170 33.30 -13.52 -9.04
N GLU A 171 34.39 -14.23 -9.33
CA GLU A 171 34.56 -14.94 -10.60
C GLU A 171 33.49 -16.03 -10.79
N ASP A 172 33.28 -16.87 -9.77
CA ASP A 172 32.24 -17.92 -9.76
C ASP A 172 30.83 -17.32 -9.93
N ALA A 173 30.54 -16.20 -9.26
CA ALA A 173 29.27 -15.51 -9.42
C ALA A 173 29.06 -15.01 -10.85
N LEU A 174 30.06 -14.37 -11.46
CA LEU A 174 29.97 -13.90 -12.85
C LEU A 174 29.68 -15.03 -13.84
N GLU A 175 30.28 -16.20 -13.62
CA GLU A 175 30.01 -17.39 -14.42
C GLU A 175 28.58 -17.90 -14.22
N LYS A 176 28.17 -18.12 -12.96
CA LYS A 176 26.85 -18.67 -12.62
C LYS A 176 25.69 -17.78 -13.06
N ILE A 177 25.84 -16.46 -12.96
CA ILE A 177 24.83 -15.52 -13.44
C ILE A 177 24.90 -15.28 -14.96
N ASN A 178 25.85 -15.91 -15.66
CA ASN A 178 26.08 -15.73 -17.11
C ASN A 178 26.38 -14.27 -17.51
N ALA A 179 27.21 -13.58 -16.72
CA ALA A 179 27.63 -12.22 -17.03
C ALA A 179 28.44 -12.18 -18.34
N ARG A 180 28.17 -11.15 -19.14
CA ARG A 180 28.85 -10.84 -20.42
C ARG A 180 29.40 -9.43 -20.46
N LYS A 181 28.92 -8.55 -19.58
CA LYS A 181 29.42 -7.20 -19.42
C LYS A 181 29.53 -6.85 -17.94
N VAL A 182 30.60 -6.16 -17.57
CA VAL A 182 30.77 -5.59 -16.24
C VAL A 182 31.02 -4.10 -16.31
N TYR A 183 30.42 -3.37 -15.37
CA TYR A 183 30.66 -1.96 -15.15
C TYR A 183 31.56 -1.80 -13.93
N VAL A 184 32.82 -1.45 -14.15
CA VAL A 184 33.78 -1.22 -13.08
C VAL A 184 33.60 0.20 -12.59
N VAL A 185 33.13 0.36 -11.35
CA VAL A 185 32.79 1.65 -10.75
C VAL A 185 33.83 2.03 -9.69
N GLY A 186 34.38 3.25 -9.85
CA GLY A 186 35.26 3.86 -8.85
C GLY A 186 36.76 3.64 -9.05
N PRO A 187 37.59 4.27 -8.22
CA PRO A 187 39.04 4.21 -8.31
C PRO A 187 39.61 2.91 -7.70
N MET A 188 40.94 2.77 -7.77
CA MET A 188 41.70 1.70 -7.10
C MET A 188 41.22 0.28 -7.46
N ILE A 189 41.00 0.06 -8.76
CA ILE A 189 40.90 -1.28 -9.35
C ILE A 189 41.94 -1.32 -10.46
N SER A 190 42.91 -2.22 -10.32
CA SER A 190 44.06 -2.30 -11.22
C SER A 190 43.66 -2.78 -12.62
N GLU A 191 44.46 -2.41 -13.62
CA GLU A 191 44.28 -2.90 -14.99
C GLU A 191 44.43 -4.42 -15.09
N ASN A 192 45.12 -5.06 -14.14
CA ASN A 192 45.23 -6.52 -14.06
C ASN A 192 43.86 -7.18 -13.78
N VAL A 193 43.08 -6.59 -12.88
CA VAL A 193 41.70 -7.04 -12.59
C VAL A 193 40.79 -6.77 -13.80
N VAL A 194 40.96 -5.63 -14.48
CA VAL A 194 40.22 -5.34 -15.70
C VAL A 194 40.54 -6.36 -16.81
N ALA A 195 41.82 -6.70 -16.97
CA ALA A 195 42.28 -7.68 -17.94
C ALA A 195 41.76 -9.10 -17.65
N SER A 196 41.53 -9.46 -16.38
CA SER A 196 41.01 -10.78 -16.01
C SER A 196 39.54 -10.97 -16.44
N PHE A 197 38.74 -9.90 -16.51
CA PHE A 197 37.40 -9.96 -17.10
C PHE A 197 37.48 -10.15 -18.62
N ALA A 198 38.35 -9.38 -19.28
CA ALA A 198 38.51 -9.43 -20.74
C ALA A 198 39.00 -10.81 -21.22
N SER A 199 39.92 -11.45 -20.50
CA SER A 199 40.41 -12.80 -20.83
C SER A 199 39.32 -13.87 -20.74
N LYS A 200 38.25 -13.60 -20.01
CA LYS A 200 37.04 -14.45 -19.89
C LYS A 200 35.95 -14.11 -20.91
N GLY A 201 36.22 -13.19 -21.84
CA GLY A 201 35.23 -12.74 -22.82
C GLY A 201 34.14 -11.84 -22.23
N ILE A 202 34.37 -11.25 -21.06
CA ILE A 202 33.45 -10.30 -20.44
C ILE A 202 33.86 -8.88 -20.87
N SER A 203 32.93 -8.15 -21.49
CA SER A 203 33.15 -6.75 -21.87
C SER A 203 33.25 -5.88 -20.61
N VAL A 204 34.25 -5.01 -20.53
CA VAL A 204 34.42 -4.10 -19.39
C VAL A 204 34.13 -2.67 -19.81
N GLU A 205 33.29 -1.98 -19.05
CA GLU A 205 33.09 -0.53 -19.14
C GLU A 205 33.48 0.10 -17.81
N ARG A 206 34.35 1.10 -17.82
CA ARG A 206 34.82 1.74 -16.59
C ARG A 206 34.11 3.07 -16.39
N LEU A 207 33.41 3.19 -15.26
CA LEU A 207 32.73 4.39 -14.81
C LEU A 207 33.52 4.92 -13.61
N GLY A 208 33.97 6.18 -13.61
CA GLY A 208 34.75 6.65 -12.45
C GLY A 208 36.03 7.39 -12.74
N LYS A 209 36.69 7.10 -13.86
CA LYS A 209 38.02 7.66 -14.13
C LYS A 209 37.95 9.16 -14.41
N ASP A 210 36.84 9.59 -15.02
CA ASP A 210 36.54 10.97 -15.42
C ASP A 210 35.05 11.29 -15.17
N ILE A 211 34.51 11.03 -13.96
CA ILE A 211 33.08 11.32 -13.72
C ILE A 211 32.84 12.83 -13.78
N ASN A 212 32.13 13.27 -14.82
CA ASN A 212 31.43 14.53 -14.80
C ASN A 212 30.11 14.31 -14.04
N ILE A 213 29.94 14.97 -12.90
CA ILE A 213 28.80 14.78 -11.97
C ILE A 213 27.45 14.96 -12.69
N SER A 214 27.43 15.67 -13.82
CA SER A 214 26.27 15.81 -14.71
C SER A 214 25.75 14.47 -15.28
N GLU A 215 26.59 13.47 -15.52
CA GLU A 215 26.16 12.17 -16.07
C GLU A 215 25.44 11.30 -15.03
N VAL A 216 25.67 11.55 -13.73
CA VAL A 216 25.00 10.87 -12.62
C VAL A 216 23.68 11.56 -12.25
N ILE A 217 23.47 12.80 -12.71
CA ILE A 217 22.32 13.66 -12.37
C ILE A 217 21.16 13.56 -13.38
N ASP A 218 21.25 12.77 -14.45
CA ASP A 218 20.04 12.37 -15.21
C ASP A 218 19.23 11.32 -14.41
N LEU A 219 18.66 11.84 -13.31
CA LEU A 219 17.32 11.51 -12.87
C LEU A 219 16.41 11.84 -14.05
N GLU A 220 16.24 10.90 -14.97
CA GLU A 220 14.88 10.64 -15.41
C GLU A 220 14.15 10.23 -14.13
N GLU A 221 13.68 11.24 -13.37
CA GLU A 221 12.46 11.05 -12.62
C GLU A 221 11.50 10.42 -13.63
N GLU A 222 10.83 9.33 -13.24
CA GLU A 222 9.61 8.94 -13.94
C GLU A 222 8.67 10.15 -13.84
N GLY A 223 8.84 11.10 -14.76
CA GLY A 223 8.08 12.32 -14.81
C GLY A 223 6.64 11.88 -14.93
N LEU A 224 5.81 12.40 -14.03
CA LEU A 224 4.37 12.16 -13.98
C LEU A 224 3.87 11.96 -15.41
N ASN A 225 3.38 10.77 -15.75
CA ASN A 225 2.89 10.51 -17.10
C ASN A 225 1.55 11.21 -17.25
N LEU A 226 1.62 12.55 -17.34
CA LEU A 226 0.51 13.49 -17.24
C LEU A 226 -0.59 13.11 -18.22
N LYS A 227 -0.28 12.49 -19.36
CA LYS A 227 -1.33 12.05 -20.29
C LYS A 227 -2.22 10.96 -19.69
N ILE A 228 -1.65 9.95 -19.04
CA ILE A 228 -2.40 8.85 -18.43
C ILE A 228 -3.10 9.34 -17.15
N ASP A 229 -2.42 10.15 -16.34
CA ASP A 229 -2.98 10.70 -15.10
C ASP A 229 -4.08 11.74 -15.35
N ILE A 230 -3.98 12.55 -16.40
CA ILE A 230 -5.04 13.49 -16.78
C ILE A 230 -6.29 12.73 -17.22
N ILE A 231 -6.15 11.64 -17.98
CA ILE A 231 -7.30 10.81 -18.41
C ILE A 231 -8.00 10.18 -17.21
N SER A 232 -7.24 9.62 -16.25
CA SER A 232 -7.82 9.03 -15.04
C SER A 232 -8.46 10.10 -14.14
N MET A 233 -7.87 11.30 -14.05
CA MET A 233 -8.42 12.42 -13.31
C MET A 233 -9.75 12.91 -13.90
N PHE A 234 -9.84 13.05 -15.23
CA PHE A 234 -11.11 13.39 -15.91
C PHE A 234 -12.14 12.27 -15.80
N ALA A 235 -11.75 11.00 -15.91
CA ALA A 235 -12.65 9.86 -15.72
C ALA A 235 -13.23 9.85 -14.29
N GLY A 236 -12.40 10.07 -13.28
CA GLY A 236 -12.81 10.19 -11.88
C GLY A 236 -13.78 11.36 -11.65
N LEU A 237 -13.50 12.52 -12.25
CA LEU A 237 -14.39 13.70 -12.19
C LEU A 237 -15.76 13.43 -12.82
N ILE A 238 -15.79 12.74 -13.98
CA ILE A 238 -17.04 12.38 -14.67
C ILE A 238 -17.84 11.38 -13.83
N VAL A 239 -17.20 10.35 -13.29
CA VAL A 239 -17.85 9.35 -12.42
C VAL A 239 -18.39 10.02 -11.15
N GLY A 240 -17.61 10.92 -10.53
CA GLY A 240 -18.02 11.68 -9.36
C GLY A 240 -19.21 12.60 -9.64
N ALA A 241 -19.16 13.37 -10.73
CA ALA A 241 -20.25 14.25 -11.15
C ALA A 241 -21.52 13.46 -11.50
N MET A 242 -21.38 12.31 -12.16
CA MET A 242 -22.51 11.45 -12.51
C MET A 242 -23.13 10.79 -11.27
N SER A 243 -22.31 10.37 -10.30
CA SER A 243 -22.77 9.87 -9.01
C SER A 243 -23.52 10.94 -8.21
N LEU A 244 -22.97 12.16 -8.15
CA LEU A 244 -23.62 13.29 -7.48
C LEU A 244 -24.94 13.67 -8.16
N PHE A 245 -24.96 13.71 -9.49
CA PHE A 245 -26.17 13.96 -10.28
C PHE A 245 -27.27 12.93 -10.01
N LEU A 246 -26.92 11.64 -9.93
CA LEU A 246 -27.85 10.58 -9.57
C LEU A 246 -28.38 10.75 -8.15
N ILE A 247 -27.52 11.06 -7.18
CA ILE A 247 -27.92 11.34 -5.78
C ILE A 247 -28.90 12.52 -5.72
N LEU A 248 -28.63 13.61 -6.43
CA LEU A 248 -29.51 14.78 -6.47
C LEU A 248 -30.84 14.50 -7.17
N ARG A 249 -30.88 13.58 -8.14
CA ARG A 249 -32.13 13.15 -8.80
C ARG A 249 -32.92 12.10 -8.02
N LEU A 250 -32.35 11.46 -7.01
CA LEU A 250 -33.10 10.60 -6.11
C LEU A 250 -33.99 11.49 -5.22
N LYS A 251 -35.25 11.69 -5.63
CA LYS A 251 -36.28 12.30 -4.77
C LYS A 251 -36.29 11.59 -3.42
N LYS A 252 -36.01 12.35 -2.35
CA LYS A 252 -36.14 11.89 -0.97
C LYS A 252 -37.60 11.50 -0.74
N ASP A 253 -37.85 10.21 -0.50
CA ASP A 253 -39.17 9.73 -0.11
C ASP A 253 -39.45 10.27 1.29
N ASN A 254 -40.23 11.35 1.38
CA ASN A 254 -40.57 12.01 2.65
C ASN A 254 -41.72 11.30 3.38
N SER A 255 -42.13 10.10 2.95
CA SER A 255 -43.16 9.34 3.64
C SER A 255 -42.63 8.71 4.94
N VAL A 256 -43.49 8.65 5.95
CA VAL A 256 -43.19 7.97 7.22
C VAL A 256 -43.59 6.50 7.10
N PRO A 257 -42.69 5.54 7.35
CA PRO A 257 -43.03 4.13 7.34
C PRO A 257 -44.04 3.77 8.43
N VAL A 258 -45.06 2.97 8.09
CA VAL A 258 -46.16 2.57 9.00
C VAL A 258 -45.69 1.87 10.29
N PHE A 259 -44.53 1.22 10.29
CA PHE A 259 -44.01 0.51 11.46
C PHE A 259 -43.46 1.42 12.56
N VAL A 260 -43.23 2.70 12.27
CA VAL A 260 -42.78 3.70 13.27
C VAL A 260 -43.92 4.07 14.24
N LEU A 261 -45.17 3.82 13.84
CA LEU A 261 -46.36 4.10 14.65
C LEU A 261 -46.75 2.90 15.50
N THR A 262 -47.07 3.14 16.77
CA THR A 262 -47.76 2.17 17.61
C THR A 262 -49.16 1.88 17.07
N GLU A 263 -49.79 0.79 17.53
CA GLU A 263 -51.11 0.38 17.02
C GLU A 263 -52.20 1.44 17.28
N ASP A 264 -52.15 2.10 18.44
CA ASP A 264 -53.07 3.16 18.81
C ASP A 264 -52.83 4.46 18.01
N GLU A 265 -51.58 4.81 17.75
CA GLU A 265 -51.22 5.95 16.91
C GLU A 265 -51.64 5.72 15.46
N ARG A 266 -51.47 4.50 14.95
CA ARG A 266 -51.92 4.11 13.61
C ARG A 266 -53.43 4.27 13.46
N LYS A 267 -54.21 3.79 14.43
CA LYS A 267 -55.67 3.96 14.45
C LYS A 267 -56.07 5.43 14.47
N LEU A 268 -55.37 6.26 15.26
CA LEU A 268 -55.64 7.69 15.31
C LEU A 268 -55.33 8.40 13.99
N VAL A 269 -54.21 8.07 13.35
CA VAL A 269 -53.85 8.70 12.08
C VAL A 269 -54.77 8.24 10.93
N GLN A 270 -55.20 6.98 10.93
CA GLN A 270 -56.18 6.47 9.95
C GLN A 270 -57.56 7.13 10.09
N ALA A 271 -57.91 7.63 11.27
CA ALA A 271 -59.16 8.35 11.50
C ALA A 271 -59.15 9.79 10.93
N LEU A 272 -57.99 10.33 10.52
CA LEU A 272 -57.89 11.64 9.89
C LEU A 272 -58.39 11.59 8.44
N LYS A 273 -59.57 12.15 8.18
CA LYS A 273 -60.15 12.22 6.83
C LYS A 273 -59.27 13.09 5.92
N ASN A 274 -58.81 12.55 4.80
CA ASN A 274 -57.90 13.24 3.86
C ASN A 274 -56.62 13.80 4.53
N GLY A 275 -56.19 13.21 5.65
CA GLY A 275 -55.01 13.64 6.40
C GLY A 275 -55.21 14.88 7.29
N GLU A 276 -56.46 15.33 7.50
CA GLU A 276 -56.78 16.38 8.46
C GLU A 276 -58.17 16.24 9.11
N ASP A 277 -58.27 16.43 10.43
CA ASP A 277 -59.56 16.52 11.11
C ASP A 277 -59.48 17.35 12.40
N ARG A 278 -60.62 17.68 13.00
CA ARG A 278 -60.65 18.36 14.30
C ARG A 278 -60.45 17.36 15.43
N GLN A 279 -59.63 17.73 16.41
CA GLN A 279 -59.34 16.90 17.58
C GLN A 279 -60.60 16.52 18.37
N GLU A 280 -61.66 17.33 18.30
CA GLU A 280 -62.96 17.05 18.94
C GLU A 280 -63.70 15.84 18.36
N LYS A 281 -63.44 15.48 17.08
CA LYS A 281 -64.11 14.38 16.36
C LYS A 281 -63.36 13.06 16.45
N LEU A 282 -62.07 13.11 16.79
CA LEU A 282 -61.22 11.92 16.89
C LEU A 282 -61.65 10.91 17.96
N PRO A 283 -62.14 11.31 19.16
CA PRO A 283 -62.63 10.34 20.14
C PRO A 283 -63.73 9.41 19.61
N GLU A 284 -64.68 9.96 18.86
CA GLU A 284 -65.77 9.22 18.23
C GLU A 284 -65.28 8.36 17.06
N ALA A 285 -64.35 8.88 16.26
CA ALA A 285 -63.81 8.17 15.09
C ALA A 285 -62.86 7.00 15.47
N THR A 286 -62.17 7.08 16.61
CA THR A 286 -61.20 6.05 17.04
C THR A 286 -61.70 5.18 18.20
N ASN A 287 -62.90 5.47 18.75
CA ASN A 287 -63.40 4.88 19.99
C ASN A 287 -62.42 5.02 21.18
N PHE A 288 -61.72 6.16 21.27
CA PHE A 288 -60.78 6.46 22.36
C PHE A 288 -61.33 7.53 23.29
N SER A 289 -60.90 7.50 24.57
CA SER A 289 -61.24 8.56 25.51
C SER A 289 -60.56 9.88 25.13
N ARG A 290 -61.20 11.01 25.45
CA ARG A 290 -60.64 12.36 25.19
C ARG A 290 -59.21 12.54 25.74
N PRO A 291 -58.87 12.06 26.97
CA PRO A 291 -57.50 12.12 27.46
C PRO A 291 -56.52 11.28 26.63
N LYS A 292 -56.93 10.09 26.17
CA LYS A 292 -56.10 9.20 25.34
C LYS A 292 -55.81 9.84 23.98
N VAL A 293 -56.81 10.44 23.34
CA VAL A 293 -56.63 11.20 22.09
C VAL A 293 -55.65 12.35 22.29
N THR A 294 -55.81 13.16 23.33
CA THR A 294 -54.88 14.27 23.62
C THR A 294 -53.44 13.78 23.81
N ARG A 295 -53.23 12.69 24.54
CA ARG A 295 -51.90 12.09 24.73
C ARG A 295 -51.30 11.62 23.40
N LEU A 296 -52.05 10.87 22.59
CA LEU A 296 -51.57 10.36 21.30
C LEU A 296 -51.25 11.48 20.32
N VAL A 297 -52.04 12.55 20.34
CA VAL A 297 -51.80 13.75 19.53
C VAL A 297 -50.50 14.45 19.95
N MET A 298 -50.24 14.57 21.25
CA MET A 298 -48.97 15.13 21.72
C MET A 298 -47.77 14.26 21.34
N ASP A 299 -47.91 12.93 21.42
CA ASP A 299 -46.84 11.99 21.04
C ASP A 299 -46.53 12.10 19.54
N LEU A 300 -47.55 12.08 18.69
CA LEU A 300 -47.42 12.23 17.22
C LEU A 300 -46.87 13.60 16.81
N GLU A 301 -47.22 14.67 17.54
CA GLU A 301 -46.66 16.01 17.32
C GLU A 301 -45.18 16.07 17.73
N SER A 302 -44.81 15.45 18.86
CA SER A 302 -43.41 15.37 19.29
C SER A 302 -42.54 14.57 18.32
N LYS A 303 -43.13 13.58 17.63
CA LYS A 303 -42.50 12.80 16.56
C LYS A 303 -42.47 13.53 15.21
N GLY A 304 -43.06 14.73 15.10
CA GLY A 304 -43.14 15.50 13.87
C GLY A 304 -43.96 14.82 12.76
N ILE A 305 -44.96 14.02 13.14
CA ILE A 305 -45.83 13.30 12.20
C ILE A 305 -47.10 14.11 11.90
N ILE A 306 -47.56 14.89 12.88
CA ILE A 306 -48.73 15.79 12.76
C ILE A 306 -48.39 17.19 13.25
N PHE A 307 -49.16 18.16 12.78
CA PHE A 307 -49.21 19.53 13.31
C PHE A 307 -50.59 19.87 13.84
N ARG A 308 -50.61 20.69 14.91
CA ARG A 308 -51.84 21.28 15.45
C ARG A 308 -51.97 22.74 15.08
N GLU A 309 -53.14 23.11 14.58
CA GLU A 309 -53.52 24.49 14.30
C GLU A 309 -54.72 24.86 15.18
N LYS A 310 -54.62 25.95 15.95
CA LYS A 310 -55.71 26.37 16.84
C LYS A 310 -56.90 26.85 16.02
N LYS A 311 -58.07 26.22 16.19
CA LYS A 311 -59.31 26.57 15.48
C LYS A 311 -60.47 26.67 16.47
N GLY A 312 -60.74 27.88 16.93
CA GLY A 312 -61.74 28.16 17.97
C GLY A 312 -61.31 27.64 19.35
N LYS A 313 -62.14 26.80 19.97
CA LYS A 313 -61.89 26.21 21.30
C LYS A 313 -61.11 24.88 21.25
N THR A 314 -60.77 24.39 20.06
CA THR A 314 -60.05 23.12 19.85
C THR A 314 -58.93 23.27 18.81
N TYR A 315 -58.24 22.18 18.51
CA TYR A 315 -57.19 22.11 17.48
C TYR A 315 -57.68 21.36 16.24
N LYS A 316 -57.28 21.86 15.08
CA LYS A 316 -57.28 21.09 13.83
C LYS A 316 -55.95 20.35 13.75
N ILE A 317 -56.01 19.06 13.44
CA ILE A 317 -54.84 18.19 13.30
C ILE A 317 -54.62 17.92 11.82
N LYS A 318 -53.38 18.02 11.38
CA LYS A 318 -52.97 17.78 9.99
C LYS A 318 -51.72 16.93 9.94
N LEU A 319 -51.66 15.95 9.04
CA LEU A 319 -50.45 15.17 8.79
C LEU A 319 -49.37 16.04 8.14
N ASP A 320 -48.16 15.99 8.67
CA ASP A 320 -46.97 16.63 8.06
C ASP A 320 -46.46 15.82 6.87
N LYS A 321 -46.48 14.49 7.00
CA LYS A 321 -45.94 13.56 6.01
C LYS A 321 -46.95 12.46 5.68
N PRO A 322 -47.05 12.05 4.40
CA PRO A 322 -47.88 10.92 4.03
C PRO A 322 -47.33 9.63 4.67
N ILE A 323 -48.21 8.77 5.14
CA ILE A 323 -47.82 7.47 5.70
C ILE A 323 -47.89 6.42 4.60
N LYS A 324 -46.83 5.62 4.48
CA LYS A 324 -46.71 4.61 3.43
C LYS A 324 -46.64 3.22 4.04
N ASP A 325 -47.56 2.35 3.60
CA ASP A 325 -47.54 0.93 3.97
C ASP A 325 -46.42 0.24 3.18
N THR A 326 -45.32 -0.06 3.86
CA THR A 326 -44.21 -0.85 3.31
C THR A 326 -44.53 -2.33 3.54
N ARG A 327 -45.36 -2.90 2.68
CA ARG A 327 -45.35 -4.36 2.43
C ARG A 327 -44.34 -4.68 1.35
#